data_AF-A0AAV5V669-F1
#
_entry.id   AF-A0AAV5V669-F1
#
_cell.length_a   1.000
_cell.length_b   1.000
_cell.length_c   1.000
_cell.angle_alpha   90.00
_cell.angle_beta   90.00
_cell.angle_gamma   90.00
#
_symmetry.space_group_name_H-M   'P 1'
#
loop_
_entity.id
_entity.type
_entity.pdbx_description
1 polymer ?
#
loop_
_entity_poly.entity_id
_entity_poly.type
_entity_poly.pdbx_seq_one_letter_code
_entity_poly.pdbx_strand_id
1 'polypeptide(L)'
;MFRLLFVYFTFIAATSAECNEAQMNTIVKCYTDFNTAYGVKDFLPFPNYLEVKRFHLPRTNMLVEDGIAAKPTVMKYGAALTECLAPVAACIEDSTYYQAPLSCNQTADDGHSYNQDRLITSYESTEPGYSLQMRHYYCIDHFKNDD
;
A
#
# COMPACT_ATOMS: atom_id res chain seq x y z
N MET A 1 19.57 -14.62 51.66
CA MET A 1 19.18 -13.28 51.15
C MET A 1 19.02 -13.37 49.63
N PHE A 2 17.78 -13.44 49.14
CA PHE A 2 17.47 -13.47 47.69
C PHE A 2 17.21 -12.03 47.23
N ARG A 3 18.04 -11.50 46.32
CA ARG A 3 17.81 -10.20 45.67
C ARG A 3 16.87 -10.42 44.48
N LEU A 4 15.63 -9.93 44.57
CA LEU A 4 14.75 -9.77 43.40
C LEU A 4 15.27 -8.60 42.56
N LEU A 5 15.69 -8.87 41.32
CA LEU A 5 15.93 -7.86 40.29
C LEU A 5 14.58 -7.53 39.65
N PHE A 6 14.01 -6.37 39.99
CA PHE A 6 12.88 -5.79 39.27
C PHE A 6 13.40 -5.19 37.95
N VAL A 7 13.17 -5.89 36.84
CA VAL A 7 13.38 -5.34 35.50
C VAL A 7 12.20 -4.42 35.21
N TYR A 8 12.42 -3.11 35.30
CA TYR A 8 11.46 -2.11 34.85
C TYR A 8 11.47 -2.07 33.31
N PHE A 9 10.46 -2.68 32.70
CA PHE A 9 10.14 -2.45 31.29
C PHE A 9 9.42 -1.11 31.18
N THR A 10 10.16 -0.06 30.85
CA THR A 10 9.56 1.20 30.37
C THR A 10 8.92 0.94 29.01
N PHE A 11 7.58 0.84 29.00
CA PHE A 11 6.80 0.91 27.78
C PHE A 11 6.87 2.35 27.24
N ILE A 12 7.73 2.59 26.26
CA ILE A 12 7.67 3.81 25.46
C ILE A 12 6.46 3.63 24.54
N ALA A 13 5.33 4.25 24.90
CA ALA A 13 4.23 4.42 23.98
C ALA A 13 4.72 5.34 22.86
N ALA A 14 5.02 4.78 21.69
CA ALA A 14 5.23 5.56 20.49
C ALA A 14 3.88 6.21 20.15
N THR A 15 3.71 7.48 20.51
CA THR A 15 2.66 8.31 19.91
C THR A 15 3.00 8.43 18.44
N SER A 16 2.17 7.89 17.57
CA SER A 16 2.30 8.16 16.14
C SER A 16 2.16 9.66 15.93
N ALA A 17 3.16 10.25 15.28
CA ALA A 17 3.10 11.66 14.94
C ALA A 17 2.17 11.81 13.73
N GLU A 18 1.09 12.58 13.86
CA GLU A 18 0.27 12.96 12.72
C GLU A 18 1.14 13.64 11.65
N CYS A 19 0.86 13.35 10.38
CA CYS A 19 1.58 14.00 9.29
C CYS A 19 1.32 15.51 9.28
N ASN A 20 2.39 16.31 9.24
CA ASN A 20 2.28 17.74 8.99
C ASN A 20 1.97 18.05 7.51
N GLU A 21 1.67 19.31 7.19
CA GLU A 21 1.28 19.74 5.85
C GLU A 21 2.30 19.37 4.76
N ALA A 22 3.60 19.53 5.01
CA ALA A 22 4.64 19.18 4.04
C ALA A 22 4.71 17.66 3.78
N GLN A 23 4.49 16.86 4.83
CA GLN A 23 4.39 15.41 4.72
C GLN A 23 3.12 15.01 3.94
N MET A 24 1.99 15.65 4.24
CA MET A 24 0.73 15.45 3.49
C MET A 24 0.90 15.77 2.00
N ASN A 25 1.53 16.89 1.66
CA ASN A 25 1.82 17.27 0.27
C ASN A 25 2.73 16.26 -0.44
N THR A 26 3.68 15.66 0.28
CA THR A 26 4.53 14.59 -0.24
C THR A 26 3.70 13.34 -0.54
N ILE A 27 2.85 12.91 0.40
CA ILE A 27 1.94 11.76 0.21
C ILE A 27 1.08 11.98 -1.02
N VAL A 28 0.49 13.17 -1.15
CA VAL A 28 -0.34 13.55 -2.29
C VAL A 28 0.41 13.38 -3.59
N LYS A 29 1.59 13.99 -3.70
CA LYS A 29 2.41 13.89 -4.91
C LYS A 29 2.72 12.43 -5.28
N CYS A 30 3.14 11.62 -4.30
CA CYS A 30 3.51 10.23 -4.54
C CYS A 30 2.35 9.40 -5.09
N TYR A 31 1.17 9.54 -4.51
CA TYR A 31 -0.03 8.84 -4.97
C TYR A 31 -0.54 9.40 -6.31
N THR A 32 -0.38 10.70 -6.62
CA THR A 32 -0.67 11.25 -7.95
C THR A 32 0.21 10.60 -9.03
N ASP A 33 1.51 10.53 -8.79
CA ASP A 33 2.48 9.96 -9.74
C ASP A 33 2.20 8.47 -9.97
N PHE A 34 1.91 7.74 -8.88
CA PHE A 34 1.54 6.33 -8.92
C PHE A 34 0.28 6.06 -9.74
N ASN A 35 -0.82 6.79 -9.49
CA ASN A 35 -2.05 6.66 -10.26
C ASN A 35 -1.85 7.00 -11.74
N THR A 36 -1.05 8.03 -12.02
CA THR A 36 -0.70 8.45 -13.38
C THR A 36 0.05 7.34 -14.14
N ALA A 37 0.93 6.59 -13.47
CA ALA A 37 1.64 5.45 -14.08
C ALA A 37 0.69 4.32 -14.56
N TYR A 38 -0.49 4.19 -13.93
CA TYR A 38 -1.56 3.29 -14.35
C TYR A 38 -2.57 3.94 -15.32
N GLY A 39 -2.31 5.17 -15.79
CA GLY A 39 -3.21 5.90 -16.68
C GLY A 39 -4.47 6.45 -16.00
N VAL A 40 -4.53 6.40 -14.66
CA VAL A 40 -5.63 6.96 -13.88
C VAL A 40 -5.40 8.46 -13.72
N LYS A 41 -6.40 9.26 -14.13
CA LYS A 41 -6.40 10.71 -13.96
C LYS A 41 -7.10 11.08 -12.65
N ASP A 42 -6.74 12.25 -12.12
CA ASP A 42 -7.21 12.82 -10.86
C ASP A 42 -6.67 12.13 -9.61
N PHE A 43 -6.27 12.96 -8.64
CA PHE A 43 -5.73 12.52 -7.35
C PHE A 43 -6.84 12.01 -6.42
N LEU A 44 -6.47 11.24 -5.39
CA LEU A 44 -7.35 10.87 -4.27
C LEU A 44 -8.09 12.11 -3.71
N PRO A 45 -9.32 11.97 -3.19
CA PRO A 45 -9.94 10.74 -2.73
C PRO A 45 -10.71 9.98 -3.81
N PHE A 46 -10.48 8.66 -3.86
CA PHE A 46 -11.40 7.74 -4.49
C PHE A 46 -12.38 7.20 -3.44
N PRO A 47 -13.63 7.68 -3.36
CA PRO A 47 -14.67 6.98 -2.62
C PRO A 47 -14.73 5.51 -3.07
N ASN A 48 -14.71 4.56 -2.15
CA ASN A 48 -14.67 3.13 -2.47
C ASN A 48 -13.42 2.74 -3.29
N TYR A 49 -12.22 3.03 -2.76
CA TYR A 49 -10.94 2.73 -3.39
C TYR A 49 -10.84 1.27 -3.89
N LEU A 50 -11.38 0.33 -3.11
CA LEU A 50 -11.44 -1.10 -3.41
C LEU A 50 -12.60 -1.51 -4.32
N GLU A 51 -13.59 -0.63 -4.60
CA GLU A 51 -14.68 -1.00 -5.50
C GLU A 51 -14.21 -1.11 -6.96
N VAL A 52 -14.85 -2.04 -7.67
CA VAL A 52 -14.56 -2.62 -9.00
C VAL A 52 -14.49 -1.60 -10.16
N LYS A 53 -14.44 -0.29 -9.90
CA LYS A 53 -14.38 0.77 -10.92
C LYS A 53 -13.27 1.81 -10.71
N ARG A 54 -12.36 1.60 -9.76
CA ARG A 54 -11.27 2.56 -9.42
C ARG A 54 -9.89 1.90 -9.49
N PHE A 55 -8.82 2.59 -9.11
CA PHE A 55 -7.40 2.23 -9.27
C PHE A 55 -7.05 0.72 -9.25
N HIS A 56 -7.67 -0.07 -8.38
CA HIS A 56 -7.51 -1.54 -8.35
C HIS A 56 -7.89 -2.24 -9.66
N LEU A 57 -8.87 -1.73 -10.41
CA LEU A 57 -9.32 -2.30 -11.68
C LEU A 57 -8.21 -2.20 -12.75
N PRO A 58 -7.58 -1.04 -13.05
CA PRO A 58 -6.41 -0.98 -13.93
C PRO A 58 -5.29 -1.96 -13.55
N ARG A 59 -4.89 -2.02 -12.26
CA ARG A 59 -3.86 -2.96 -11.77
C ARG A 59 -4.29 -4.42 -11.95
N THR A 60 -5.54 -4.74 -11.66
CA THR A 60 -6.10 -6.09 -11.80
C THR A 60 -6.25 -6.48 -13.26
N ASN A 61 -6.72 -5.58 -14.13
CA ASN A 61 -6.86 -5.82 -15.56
C ASN A 61 -5.51 -6.14 -16.21
N MET A 62 -4.43 -5.41 -15.85
CA MET A 62 -3.09 -5.76 -16.31
C MET A 62 -2.71 -7.20 -15.95
N LEU A 63 -3.02 -7.64 -14.73
CA LEU A 63 -2.73 -9.01 -14.28
C LEU A 63 -3.66 -10.07 -14.90
N VAL A 64 -4.89 -9.70 -15.27
CA VAL A 64 -5.84 -10.60 -15.93
C VAL A 64 -5.52 -10.75 -17.43
N GLU A 65 -5.17 -9.65 -18.10
CA GLU A 65 -4.89 -9.59 -19.54
C GLU A 65 -3.50 -10.12 -19.87
N ASP A 66 -2.46 -9.63 -19.17
CA ASP A 66 -1.06 -9.98 -19.46
C ASP A 66 -0.53 -11.10 -18.56
N GLY A 67 -1.33 -11.56 -17.59
CA GLY A 67 -0.94 -12.59 -16.65
C GLY A 67 0.34 -12.23 -15.89
N ILE A 68 1.25 -13.20 -15.82
CA ILE A 68 2.53 -13.05 -15.13
C ILE A 68 3.46 -12.02 -15.79
N ALA A 69 3.25 -11.71 -17.08
CA ALA A 69 4.07 -10.75 -17.83
C ALA A 69 3.84 -9.30 -17.38
N ALA A 70 2.69 -8.97 -16.79
CA ALA A 70 2.46 -7.65 -16.17
C ALA A 70 3.25 -7.46 -14.87
N LYS A 71 3.73 -8.54 -14.23
CA LYS A 71 4.27 -8.46 -12.87
C LYS A 71 5.48 -7.52 -12.73
N PRO A 72 6.48 -7.51 -13.64
CA PRO A 72 7.58 -6.55 -13.58
C PRO A 72 7.11 -5.09 -13.63
N THR A 73 6.10 -4.78 -14.44
CA THR A 73 5.55 -3.42 -14.55
C THR A 73 4.81 -3.01 -13.28
N VAL A 74 3.96 -3.89 -12.74
CA VAL A 74 3.25 -3.66 -11.46
C VAL A 74 4.26 -3.44 -10.33
N MET A 75 5.34 -4.23 -10.29
CA MET A 75 6.41 -4.09 -9.30
C MET A 75 7.17 -2.76 -9.46
N LYS A 76 7.48 -2.35 -10.68
CA LYS A 76 8.11 -1.06 -10.97
C LYS A 76 7.28 0.12 -10.44
N TYR A 77 5.97 0.09 -10.67
CA TYR A 77 5.08 1.15 -10.20
C TYR A 77 4.94 1.14 -8.67
N GLY A 78 4.82 -0.04 -8.07
CA GLY A 78 4.79 -0.20 -6.61
C GLY A 78 6.07 0.29 -5.92
N ALA A 79 7.24 -0.10 -6.44
CA ALA A 79 8.54 0.33 -5.93
C ALA A 79 8.69 1.86 -5.98
N ALA A 80 8.27 2.50 -7.09
CA ALA A 80 8.29 3.95 -7.21
C ALA A 80 7.42 4.65 -6.15
N LEU A 81 6.23 4.10 -5.85
CA LEU A 81 5.38 4.60 -4.75
C LEU A 81 6.08 4.44 -3.40
N THR A 82 6.62 3.25 -3.11
CA THR A 82 7.30 2.95 -1.84
C THR A 82 8.52 3.85 -1.62
N GLU A 83 9.35 4.05 -2.64
CA GLU A 83 10.51 4.95 -2.60
C GLU A 83 10.09 6.40 -2.37
N CYS A 84 9.04 6.86 -3.05
CA CYS A 84 8.52 8.22 -2.89
C CYS A 84 7.98 8.47 -1.47
N LEU A 85 7.29 7.49 -0.88
CA LEU A 85 6.72 7.60 0.47
C LEU A 85 7.74 7.36 1.59
N ALA A 86 8.93 6.81 1.31
CA ALA A 86 9.92 6.45 2.32
C ALA A 86 10.27 7.60 3.31
N PRO A 87 10.41 8.87 2.89
CA PRO A 87 10.70 9.98 3.81
C PRO A 87 9.57 10.32 4.78
N VAL A 88 8.33 9.91 4.48
CA VAL A 88 7.11 10.25 5.24
C VAL A 88 6.42 9.02 5.83
N ALA A 89 6.96 7.81 5.59
CA ALA A 89 6.33 6.54 5.95
C ALA A 89 5.99 6.41 7.45
N ALA A 90 6.76 7.06 8.32
CA ALA A 90 6.57 7.00 9.77
C ALA A 90 5.31 7.74 10.29
N CYS A 91 4.74 8.66 9.50
CA CYS A 91 3.51 9.38 9.88
C CYS A 91 2.25 8.83 9.20
N ILE A 92 2.39 7.88 8.25
CA ILE A 92 1.27 7.32 7.50
C ILE A 92 0.61 6.20 8.30
N GLU A 93 -0.63 6.46 8.71
CA GLU A 93 -1.52 5.53 9.40
C GLU A 93 -2.91 5.55 8.73
N ASP A 94 -3.81 4.69 9.21
CA ASP A 94 -5.20 4.66 8.74
C ASP A 94 -5.86 6.04 8.90
N SER A 95 -5.55 6.74 10.00
CA SER A 95 -6.05 8.08 10.33
C SER A 95 -5.60 9.17 9.35
N THR A 96 -4.44 9.01 8.71
CA THR A 96 -3.92 9.95 7.72
C THR A 96 -4.88 10.14 6.54
N TYR A 97 -5.60 9.07 6.17
CA TYR A 97 -6.57 9.08 5.07
C TYR A 97 -7.96 9.62 5.47
N TYR A 98 -8.18 9.95 6.75
CA TYR A 98 -9.39 10.66 7.22
C TYR A 98 -9.24 12.18 7.18
N GLN A 99 -8.03 12.68 6.90
CA GLN A 99 -7.71 14.11 6.94
C GLN A 99 -7.60 14.68 5.52
N ALA A 100 -8.06 15.92 5.32
CA ALA A 100 -7.86 16.61 4.03
C ALA A 100 -6.35 16.77 3.73
N PRO A 101 -5.92 16.70 2.46
CA PRO A 101 -6.71 16.47 1.24
C PRO A 101 -6.96 14.98 0.92
N LEU A 102 -6.48 14.06 1.76
CA LEU A 102 -6.61 12.61 1.55
C LEU A 102 -7.97 12.07 1.96
N SER A 103 -8.77 12.86 2.68
CA SER A 103 -10.06 12.48 3.25
C SER A 103 -10.97 11.84 2.21
N CYS A 104 -11.16 10.53 2.31
CA CYS A 104 -12.14 9.79 1.55
C CYS A 104 -13.51 9.82 2.25
N ASN A 105 -14.55 10.26 1.52
CA ASN A 105 -15.93 10.22 2.00
C ASN A 105 -16.50 8.82 1.78
N GLN A 106 -16.45 7.90 2.75
CA GLN A 106 -17.54 6.92 2.90
C GLN A 106 -17.61 6.15 4.22
N THR A 107 -16.54 5.60 4.78
CA THR A 107 -16.55 4.98 6.13
C THR A 107 -15.16 4.97 6.76
N ALA A 108 -15.05 4.63 8.06
CA ALA A 108 -13.76 4.38 8.71
C ALA A 108 -12.96 3.24 8.05
N ASP A 109 -13.57 2.42 7.20
CA ASP A 109 -12.89 1.28 6.57
C ASP A 109 -12.04 1.67 5.35
N ASP A 110 -12.31 2.83 4.75
CA ASP A 110 -11.59 3.29 3.56
C ASP A 110 -10.12 3.58 3.90
N GLY A 111 -9.85 4.32 4.97
CA GLY A 111 -8.48 4.68 5.38
C GLY A 111 -7.63 3.46 5.74
N HIS A 112 -8.25 2.47 6.40
CA HIS A 112 -7.63 1.17 6.62
C HIS A 112 -7.27 0.48 5.29
N SER A 113 -8.19 0.47 4.33
CA SER A 113 -7.98 -0.13 3.01
C SER A 113 -6.83 0.53 2.24
N TYR A 114 -6.73 1.86 2.27
CA TYR A 114 -5.61 2.59 1.66
C TYR A 114 -4.27 2.24 2.29
N ASN A 115 -4.20 2.24 3.63
CA ASN A 115 -2.97 1.91 4.32
C ASN A 115 -2.58 0.43 4.11
N GLN A 116 -3.56 -0.46 4.08
CA GLN A 116 -3.34 -1.87 3.79
C GLN A 116 -2.78 -2.07 2.37
N ASP A 117 -3.37 -1.46 1.34
CA ASP A 117 -2.85 -1.54 -0.04
C ASP A 117 -1.43 -0.96 -0.15
N ARG A 118 -1.12 0.12 0.57
CA ARG A 118 0.24 0.67 0.67
C ARG A 118 1.22 -0.36 1.23
N LEU A 119 0.88 -1.00 2.34
CA LEU A 119 1.72 -1.99 3.01
C LEU A 119 1.91 -3.24 2.13
N ILE A 120 0.83 -3.73 1.52
CA ILE A 120 0.89 -4.84 0.56
C ILE A 120 1.78 -4.46 -0.62
N THR A 121 1.58 -3.30 -1.24
CA THR A 121 2.38 -2.83 -2.36
C THR A 121 3.86 -2.71 -1.99
N SER A 122 4.17 -2.20 -0.79
CA SER A 122 5.54 -2.14 -0.27
C SER A 122 6.17 -3.53 -0.12
N TYR A 123 5.43 -4.52 0.39
CA TYR A 123 5.92 -5.88 0.53
C TYR A 123 6.08 -6.58 -0.84
N GLU A 124 5.07 -6.50 -1.69
CA GLU A 124 5.05 -7.10 -3.03
C GLU A 124 6.13 -6.54 -3.96
N SER A 125 6.64 -5.34 -3.67
CA SER A 125 7.72 -4.70 -4.41
C SER A 125 9.13 -5.09 -3.92
N THR A 126 9.21 -5.97 -2.91
CA THR A 126 10.47 -6.60 -2.48
C THR A 126 10.74 -7.89 -3.26
N GLU A 127 11.99 -8.36 -3.29
CA GLU A 127 12.30 -9.67 -3.89
C GLU A 127 11.47 -10.80 -3.25
N PRO A 128 11.36 -10.91 -1.91
CA PRO A 128 10.54 -11.95 -1.29
C PRO A 128 9.06 -11.86 -1.69
N GLY A 129 8.49 -10.65 -1.73
CA GLY A 129 7.11 -10.44 -2.15
C GLY A 129 6.86 -10.83 -3.61
N TYR A 130 7.76 -10.40 -4.51
CA TYR A 130 7.73 -10.79 -5.91
C TYR A 130 7.81 -12.31 -6.08
N SER A 131 8.79 -12.95 -5.45
CA SER A 131 9.00 -14.39 -5.51
C SER A 131 7.79 -15.18 -4.99
N LEU A 132 7.14 -14.72 -3.91
CA LEU A 132 5.92 -15.32 -3.39
C LEU A 132 4.78 -15.27 -4.41
N GLN A 133 4.57 -14.13 -5.05
CA GLN A 133 3.50 -13.96 -6.03
C GLN A 133 3.75 -14.75 -7.30
N MET A 134 4.98 -14.78 -7.80
CA MET A 134 5.33 -15.58 -8.98
C MET A 134 5.09 -17.08 -8.75
N ARG A 135 5.40 -17.59 -7.55
CA ARG A 135 5.07 -18.96 -7.16
C ARG A 135 3.56 -19.20 -7.10
N HIS A 136 2.81 -18.24 -6.57
CA HIS A 136 1.35 -18.33 -6.53
C HIS A 136 0.75 -18.40 -7.95
N TYR A 137 1.20 -17.53 -8.86
CA TYR A 137 0.79 -17.56 -10.27
C TYR A 137 1.19 -18.87 -10.96
N TYR A 138 2.40 -19.36 -10.72
CA TYR A 138 2.84 -20.67 -11.24
C TYR A 138 1.93 -21.80 -10.74
N CYS A 139 1.60 -21.85 -9.44
CA CYS A 139 0.70 -22.87 -8.91
C CYS A 139 -0.68 -22.79 -9.57
N ILE A 140 -1.26 -21.59 -9.70
CA ILE A 140 -2.56 -21.42 -10.35
C ILE A 140 -2.50 -21.89 -11.81
N ASP A 141 -1.46 -21.53 -12.55
CA ASP A 141 -1.30 -21.91 -13.96
C ASP A 141 -1.09 -23.42 -14.13
N HIS A 142 -0.28 -24.03 -13.25
CA HIS A 142 -0.02 -25.46 -13.26
C HIS A 142 -1.30 -26.26 -13.00
N PHE A 143 -2.09 -25.88 -12.00
CA PHE A 143 -3.33 -26.59 -11.65
C PHE A 143 -4.55 -26.19 -12.51
N LYS A 144 -4.47 -25.12 -13.33
CA LYS A 144 -5.51 -24.77 -14.30
C LYS A 144 -5.55 -25.72 -15.52
N ASN A 145 -4.47 -26.45 -15.76
CA ASN A 145 -4.32 -27.36 -16.90
C ASN A 145 -4.47 -28.84 -16.53
N ASP A 146 -4.75 -29.14 -15.26
CA ASP A 146 -4.93 -30.50 -14.73
C ASP A 146 -6.41 -30.88 -14.52
N ASP A 147 -7.35 -30.01 -14.94
CA ASP A 147 -8.80 -30.25 -15.06
C ASP A 147 -9.22 -30.34 -16.54
#